data_AF-A0A7J6U4B0-F1
#
_entry.id   AF-A0A7J6U4B0-F1
#
_cell.length_a   1.000
_cell.length_b   1.000
_cell.length_c   1.000
_cell.angle_alpha   90.00
_cell.angle_beta   90.00
_cell.angle_gamma   90.00
#
_symmetry.space_group_name_H-M   'P 1'
#
loop_
_entity.id
_entity.type
_entity.pdbx_description
1 polymer ?
#
loop_
_entity_poly.entity_id
_entity_poly.type
_entity_poly.pdbx_seq_one_letter_code
_entity_poly.pdbx_strand_id
1 'polypeptide(L)'
;TIGAPLPDTAQALAKLDAARASTVESSGTDEVADNEEDGDDDGITGSLSGDEAFKQGFRTEVYSFFKEGWEEKQDVSHVCQQLRIYRTTEQASLPELLTATVLALARVCCEVLVSDSNAGKPKQPLVSSFYEYWDDTLEELYLTDQTGLPSWWLDTLDALCEYCSQRGGDLHKECCLFIWGMYANDFLSREDLLGWWSRAPG
;
A
#
# COMPACT_ATOMS: atom_id res chain seq x y z
N THR A 1 12.09 36.79 8.93
CA THR A 1 12.65 36.74 7.57
C THR A 1 11.89 35.70 6.80
N ILE A 2 11.41 36.06 5.62
CA ILE A 2 10.51 35.28 4.76
C ILE A 2 11.16 33.94 4.37
N GLY A 3 10.34 32.88 4.32
CA GLY A 3 10.74 31.50 4.08
C GLY A 3 11.51 31.28 2.78
N ALA A 4 12.36 30.25 2.79
CA ALA A 4 13.01 29.76 1.58
C ALA A 4 11.93 29.27 0.59
N PRO A 5 11.99 29.65 -0.69
CA PRO A 5 11.03 29.16 -1.67
C PRO A 5 11.25 27.66 -1.87
N LEU A 6 10.14 26.92 -1.93
CA LEU A 6 10.11 25.50 -2.29
C LEU A 6 10.82 25.30 -3.63
N PRO A 7 11.67 24.25 -3.78
CA PRO A 7 12.34 23.99 -5.03
C PRO A 7 11.31 23.66 -6.12
N ASP A 8 11.45 24.34 -7.25
CA ASP A 8 10.63 24.19 -8.45
C ASP A 8 10.58 22.71 -8.86
N THR A 9 9.40 22.10 -8.74
CA THR A 9 9.16 20.68 -9.03
C THR A 9 9.54 20.31 -10.46
N ALA A 10 9.52 21.28 -11.39
CA ALA A 10 10.02 21.10 -12.75
C ALA A 10 11.54 20.81 -12.79
N GLN A 11 12.31 21.41 -11.88
CA GLN A 11 13.76 21.23 -11.81
C GLN A 11 14.15 19.89 -11.19
N ALA A 12 13.30 19.33 -10.32
CA ALA A 12 13.47 18.00 -9.76
C ALA A 12 13.15 16.90 -10.81
N LEU A 13 12.09 17.08 -11.60
CA LEU A 13 11.74 16.18 -12.70
C LEU A 13 12.82 16.15 -13.80
N ALA A 14 13.37 17.30 -14.19
CA ALA A 14 14.39 17.37 -15.23
C ALA A 14 15.69 16.60 -14.87
N LYS A 15 16.01 16.49 -13.57
CA LYS A 15 17.18 15.73 -13.10
C LYS A 15 16.97 14.22 -13.16
N LEU A 16 15.74 13.75 -12.98
CA LEU A 16 15.37 12.34 -13.12
C LEU A 16 15.40 11.88 -14.58
N ASP A 17 14.91 12.72 -15.51
CA ASP A 17 14.94 12.40 -16.94
C ASP A 17 16.37 12.36 -17.49
N ALA A 18 17.25 13.27 -17.03
CA ALA A 18 18.66 13.27 -17.39
C ALA A 18 19.41 12.02 -16.91
N ALA A 19 19.04 11.48 -15.73
CA ALA A 19 19.63 10.25 -15.20
C ALA A 19 19.13 9.00 -15.97
N ARG A 20 17.89 9.04 -16.49
CA ARG A 20 17.27 7.92 -17.22
C ARG A 20 17.79 7.79 -18.66
N ALA A 21 18.14 8.91 -19.29
CA ALA A 21 18.77 8.94 -20.61
C ALA A 21 20.22 8.39 -20.62
N SER A 22 20.85 8.30 -19.44
CA SER A 22 22.23 7.81 -19.31
C SER A 22 22.37 6.29 -19.27
N THR A 23 21.27 5.54 -19.16
CA THR A 23 21.32 4.10 -18.75
C THR A 23 20.86 3.14 -19.84
N VAL A 24 20.59 3.60 -21.07
CA VAL A 24 20.13 2.70 -22.15
C VAL A 24 21.13 2.66 -23.30
N GLU A 25 22.22 1.91 -23.08
CA GLU A 25 22.88 1.13 -24.12
C GLU A 25 23.25 -0.24 -23.53
N SER A 26 22.44 -1.26 -23.80
CA SER A 26 22.90 -2.62 -24.19
C SER A 26 21.75 -3.65 -24.18
N SER A 27 21.12 -3.77 -25.36
CA SER A 27 20.71 -4.98 -26.11
C SER A 27 20.33 -6.31 -25.42
N GLY A 28 19.24 -6.93 -25.92
CA GLY A 28 19.11 -8.39 -26.04
C GLY A 28 17.67 -8.97 -26.00
N THR A 29 17.15 -9.40 -27.15
CA THR A 29 15.96 -10.25 -27.42
C THR A 29 16.03 -11.64 -26.73
N ASP A 30 15.01 -12.47 -26.51
CA ASP A 30 13.88 -12.91 -27.34
C ASP A 30 12.95 -13.91 -26.57
N GLU A 31 11.77 -14.17 -27.14
CA GLU A 31 10.86 -15.33 -27.05
C GLU A 31 9.83 -15.55 -25.91
N VAL A 32 8.64 -15.97 -26.39
CA VAL A 32 7.31 -16.13 -25.79
C VAL A 32 7.09 -17.58 -25.34
N ALA A 33 6.31 -17.79 -24.27
CA ALA A 33 5.57 -19.04 -24.09
C ALA A 33 4.19 -18.77 -23.45
N ASP A 34 3.15 -19.13 -24.19
CA ASP A 34 1.80 -19.37 -23.67
C ASP A 34 1.80 -20.57 -22.71
N ASN A 35 1.10 -20.44 -21.59
CA ASN A 35 0.50 -21.56 -20.86
C ASN A 35 -0.76 -21.03 -20.14
N GLU A 36 -1.92 -21.45 -20.64
CA GLU A 36 -3.15 -21.51 -19.87
C GLU A 36 -3.06 -22.68 -18.88
N GLU A 37 -3.45 -22.47 -17.62
CA GLU A 37 -4.38 -23.32 -16.85
C GLU A 37 -4.40 -22.87 -15.37
N ASP A 38 -5.62 -22.58 -14.92
CA ASP A 38 -6.22 -22.93 -13.63
C ASP A 38 -5.60 -22.52 -12.29
N GLY A 39 -6.44 -21.80 -11.52
CA GLY A 39 -7.05 -22.38 -10.33
C GLY A 39 -6.22 -22.38 -9.05
N ASP A 40 -6.70 -21.61 -8.06
CA ASP A 40 -6.52 -21.77 -6.61
C ASP A 40 -5.41 -22.72 -6.11
N ASP A 41 -4.39 -22.16 -5.45
CA ASP A 41 -3.88 -22.79 -4.22
C ASP A 41 -3.31 -21.74 -3.25
N ASP A 42 -4.09 -21.53 -2.19
CA ASP A 42 -3.65 -20.96 -0.91
C ASP A 42 -2.60 -21.87 -0.27
N GLY A 43 -1.34 -21.65 -0.64
CA GLY A 43 -0.24 -22.56 -0.30
C GLY A 43 0.73 -22.11 0.79
N ILE A 44 0.31 -21.43 1.87
CA ILE A 44 1.16 -21.33 3.08
C ILE A 44 0.84 -22.54 3.98
N THR A 45 1.41 -23.71 3.66
CA THR A 45 1.37 -24.89 4.54
C THR A 45 2.49 -24.83 5.59
N GLY A 46 2.40 -23.82 6.46
CA GLY A 46 3.10 -23.80 7.75
C GLY A 46 2.07 -23.87 8.86
N SER A 47 2.29 -24.70 9.89
CA SER A 47 1.42 -24.70 11.08
C SER A 47 1.55 -23.36 11.80
N LEU A 48 0.68 -22.42 11.47
CA LEU A 48 0.59 -21.13 12.14
C LEU A 48 0.14 -21.33 13.59
N SER A 49 0.67 -20.51 14.49
CA SER A 49 0.14 -20.44 15.86
C SER A 49 -1.32 -19.97 15.82
N GLY A 50 -2.10 -20.26 16.87
CA GLY A 50 -3.51 -19.85 16.91
C GLY A 50 -3.74 -18.33 16.79
N ASP A 51 -2.77 -17.53 17.21
CA ASP A 51 -2.80 -16.06 17.10
C ASP A 51 -2.54 -15.61 15.65
N GLU A 52 -1.56 -16.21 14.97
CA GLU A 52 -1.24 -15.86 13.58
C GLU A 52 -2.32 -16.31 12.59
N ALA A 53 -2.94 -17.47 12.83
CA ALA A 53 -4.07 -17.93 12.02
C ALA A 53 -5.28 -16.99 12.14
N PHE A 54 -5.53 -16.47 13.34
CA PHE A 54 -6.58 -15.46 13.56
C PHE A 54 -6.28 -14.17 12.80
N LYS A 55 -5.08 -13.60 12.96
CA LYS A 55 -4.68 -12.36 12.26
C LYS A 55 -4.80 -12.52 10.76
N GLN A 56 -4.36 -13.64 10.20
CA GLN A 56 -4.49 -13.90 8.77
C GLN A 56 -5.96 -13.94 8.32
N GLY A 57 -6.84 -14.63 9.07
CA GLY A 57 -8.27 -14.67 8.78
C GLY A 57 -8.90 -13.28 8.81
N PHE A 58 -8.63 -12.52 9.86
CA PHE A 58 -9.13 -11.15 10.03
C PHE A 58 -8.63 -10.20 8.92
N ARG A 59 -7.33 -10.23 8.61
CA ARG A 59 -6.76 -9.45 7.50
C ARG A 59 -7.38 -9.80 6.15
N THR A 60 -7.73 -11.07 5.93
CA THR A 60 -8.39 -11.54 4.71
C THR A 60 -9.82 -11.01 4.60
N GLU A 61 -10.56 -10.99 5.70
CA GLU A 61 -11.90 -10.40 5.76
C GLU A 61 -11.85 -8.89 5.47
N VAL A 62 -10.98 -8.16 6.15
CA VAL A 62 -10.79 -6.72 5.94
C VAL A 62 -10.39 -6.43 4.49
N TYR A 63 -9.46 -7.21 3.92
CA TYR A 63 -9.10 -7.06 2.51
C TYR A 63 -10.29 -7.27 1.56
N SER A 64 -11.09 -8.33 1.77
CA SER A 64 -12.26 -8.61 0.92
C SER A 64 -13.25 -7.45 0.95
N PHE A 65 -13.48 -6.88 2.14
CA PHE A 65 -14.35 -5.72 2.31
C PHE A 65 -13.85 -4.48 1.55
N PHE A 66 -12.55 -4.15 1.65
CA PHE A 66 -11.98 -3.00 0.92
C PHE A 66 -11.95 -3.23 -0.59
N LYS A 67 -11.73 -4.47 -1.03
CA LYS A 67 -11.77 -4.83 -2.44
C LYS A 67 -13.18 -4.64 -3.03
N GLU A 68 -14.20 -5.18 -2.37
CA GLU A 68 -15.60 -4.98 -2.74
C GLU A 68 -15.96 -3.49 -2.75
N GLY A 69 -15.55 -2.76 -1.71
CA GLY A 69 -15.75 -1.30 -1.62
C GLY A 69 -15.16 -0.55 -2.81
N TRP A 70 -14.01 -0.96 -3.33
CA TRP A 70 -13.40 -0.36 -4.52
C TRP A 70 -14.07 -0.78 -5.84
N GLU A 71 -14.38 -2.07 -6.00
CA GLU A 71 -14.94 -2.64 -7.22
C GLU A 71 -16.38 -2.18 -7.47
N GLU A 72 -17.19 -2.14 -6.40
CA GLU A 72 -18.59 -1.74 -6.47
C GLU A 72 -18.81 -0.22 -6.32
N LYS A 73 -17.74 0.53 -6.04
CA LYS A 73 -17.80 1.97 -5.74
C LYS A 73 -18.78 2.27 -4.60
N GLN A 74 -18.64 1.52 -3.51
CA GLN A 74 -19.47 1.69 -2.32
C GLN A 74 -19.27 3.08 -1.70
N ASP A 75 -20.29 3.57 -1.01
CA ASP A 75 -20.18 4.82 -0.27
C ASP A 75 -19.13 4.68 0.84
N VAL A 76 -18.15 5.58 0.86
CA VAL A 76 -17.05 5.58 1.85
C VAL A 76 -17.59 5.65 3.28
N SER A 77 -18.75 6.26 3.50
CA SER A 77 -19.42 6.28 4.80
C SER A 77 -19.81 4.88 5.29
N HIS A 78 -20.14 3.95 4.38
CA HIS A 78 -20.40 2.54 4.72
C HIS A 78 -19.12 1.85 5.19
N VAL A 79 -18.00 2.12 4.51
CA VAL A 79 -16.67 1.59 4.88
C VAL A 79 -16.25 2.10 6.26
N CYS A 80 -16.38 3.40 6.51
CA CYS A 80 -16.11 3.98 7.83
C CYS A 80 -17.02 3.39 8.92
N GLN A 81 -18.29 3.12 8.62
CA GLN A 81 -19.19 2.47 9.57
C GLN A 81 -18.71 1.06 9.94
N GLN A 82 -18.28 0.27 8.95
CA GLN A 82 -17.79 -1.08 9.19
C GLN A 82 -16.49 -1.08 10.01
N LEU A 83 -15.56 -0.15 9.76
CA LEU A 83 -14.36 0.02 10.59
C LEU A 83 -14.72 0.33 12.05
N ARG A 84 -15.71 1.20 12.29
CA ARG A 84 -16.20 1.49 13.64
C ARG A 84 -16.83 0.26 14.29
N ILE A 85 -17.50 -0.60 13.53
CA ILE A 85 -18.04 -1.87 14.03
C ILE A 85 -16.90 -2.81 14.45
N TYR A 86 -15.87 -3.00 13.61
CA TYR A 86 -14.70 -3.81 13.98
C TYR A 86 -14.03 -3.30 15.26
N ARG A 87 -13.89 -1.98 15.38
CA ARG A 87 -13.33 -1.34 16.58
C ARG A 87 -14.19 -1.57 17.83
N THR A 88 -15.49 -1.35 17.74
CA THR A 88 -16.41 -1.41 18.89
C THR A 88 -16.73 -2.82 19.35
N THR A 89 -16.66 -3.80 18.44
CA THR A 89 -16.85 -5.22 18.75
C THR A 89 -15.57 -5.88 19.25
N GLU A 90 -14.45 -5.16 19.28
CA GLU A 90 -13.13 -5.64 19.72
C GLU A 90 -12.73 -6.97 19.07
N GLN A 91 -13.12 -7.18 17.80
CA GLN A 91 -12.79 -8.40 17.07
C GLN A 91 -11.28 -8.62 17.01
N ALA A 92 -10.52 -7.54 16.87
CA ALA A 92 -9.06 -7.53 16.95
C ALA A 92 -8.58 -6.37 17.83
N SER A 93 -7.31 -6.43 18.26
CA SER A 93 -6.67 -5.28 18.91
C SER A 93 -6.64 -4.08 17.97
N LEU A 94 -6.68 -2.86 18.51
CA LEU A 94 -6.60 -1.64 17.70
C LEU A 94 -5.39 -1.61 16.75
N PRO A 95 -4.15 -1.94 17.17
CA PRO A 95 -3.01 -2.03 16.26
C PRO A 95 -3.21 -3.02 15.11
N GLU A 96 -3.84 -4.17 15.38
CA GLU A 96 -4.12 -5.18 14.35
C GLU A 96 -5.19 -4.71 13.37
N LEU A 97 -6.24 -4.02 13.85
CA LEU A 97 -7.24 -3.38 12.97
C LEU A 97 -6.57 -2.36 12.03
N LEU A 98 -5.76 -1.46 12.59
CA LEU A 98 -5.05 -0.44 11.81
C LEU A 98 -4.11 -1.09 10.77
N THR A 99 -3.32 -2.09 11.20
CA THR A 99 -2.43 -2.86 10.31
C THR A 99 -3.21 -3.54 9.19
N ALA A 100 -4.29 -4.26 9.54
CA ALA A 100 -5.12 -4.97 8.58
C ALA A 100 -5.74 -4.02 7.54
N THR A 101 -6.22 -2.85 7.97
CA THR A 101 -6.80 -1.88 7.06
C THR A 101 -5.76 -1.32 6.08
N VAL A 102 -4.56 -0.99 6.55
CA VAL A 102 -3.54 -0.43 5.66
C VAL A 102 -3.02 -1.49 4.68
N LEU A 103 -2.80 -2.72 5.14
CA LEU A 103 -2.42 -3.83 4.26
C LEU A 103 -3.50 -4.10 3.20
N ALA A 104 -4.79 -4.02 3.58
CA ALA A 104 -5.91 -4.14 2.65
C ALA A 104 -5.88 -3.03 1.59
N LEU A 105 -5.78 -1.77 2.00
CA LEU A 105 -5.70 -0.62 1.09
C LEU A 105 -4.49 -0.71 0.16
N ALA A 106 -3.32 -1.08 0.69
CA ALA A 106 -2.11 -1.23 -0.10
C ALA A 106 -2.27 -2.33 -1.15
N ARG A 107 -2.87 -3.46 -0.77
CA ARG A 107 -3.14 -4.57 -1.69
C ARG A 107 -4.11 -4.16 -2.79
N VAL A 108 -5.23 -3.53 -2.45
CA VAL A 108 -6.19 -3.04 -3.46
C VAL A 108 -5.53 -2.04 -4.39
N CYS A 109 -4.75 -1.09 -3.86
CA CYS A 109 -3.99 -0.13 -4.66
C CYS A 109 -3.05 -0.83 -5.63
N CYS A 110 -2.27 -1.81 -5.16
CA CYS A 110 -1.36 -2.58 -6.02
C CYS A 110 -2.11 -3.34 -7.11
N GLU A 111 -3.22 -4.02 -6.78
CA GLU A 111 -4.04 -4.74 -7.77
C GLU A 111 -4.57 -3.79 -8.86
N VAL A 112 -4.99 -2.57 -8.48
CA VAL A 112 -5.42 -1.52 -9.42
C VAL A 112 -4.26 -1.06 -10.31
N LEU A 113 -3.08 -0.83 -9.72
CA LEU A 113 -1.90 -0.36 -10.44
C LEU A 113 -1.31 -1.41 -11.39
N VAL A 114 -1.37 -2.70 -11.03
CA VAL A 114 -0.93 -3.82 -11.88
C VAL A 114 -1.93 -4.03 -13.02
N SER A 115 -3.22 -3.92 -12.75
CA SER A 115 -4.28 -4.09 -13.75
C SER A 115 -4.39 -2.92 -14.74
N ASP A 116 -3.68 -1.82 -14.50
CA ASP A 116 -3.64 -0.70 -15.44
C ASP A 116 -2.90 -1.09 -16.73
N SER A 117 -3.69 -1.37 -17.75
CA SER A 117 -3.24 -1.68 -19.12
C SER A 117 -2.37 -0.58 -19.77
N ASN A 118 -2.28 0.62 -19.18
CA ASN A 118 -1.45 1.72 -19.69
C ASN A 118 0.02 1.64 -19.23
N ALA A 119 0.71 0.53 -19.50
CA ALA A 119 2.08 0.24 -19.04
C ALA A 119 3.17 1.28 -19.39
N GLY A 120 2.87 2.30 -20.20
CA GLY A 120 3.79 3.40 -20.55
C GLY A 120 3.43 4.78 -19.97
N LYS A 121 2.32 4.92 -19.23
CA LYS A 121 1.92 6.20 -18.63
C LYS A 121 2.38 6.31 -17.17
N PRO A 122 2.60 7.53 -16.66
CA PRO A 122 2.81 7.74 -15.22
C PRO A 122 1.61 7.21 -14.43
N LYS A 123 1.85 6.37 -13.41
CA LYS A 123 0.81 5.80 -12.55
C LYS A 123 0.31 6.77 -11.45
N GLN A 124 1.00 7.89 -11.26
CA GLN A 124 0.70 8.90 -10.24
C GLN A 124 -0.75 9.41 -10.26
N PRO A 125 -1.40 9.67 -11.42
CA PRO A 125 -2.80 10.08 -11.43
C PRO A 125 -3.75 9.00 -10.89
N LEU A 126 -3.45 7.73 -11.14
CA LEU A 126 -4.21 6.60 -10.61
C LEU A 126 -4.09 6.54 -9.09
N VAL A 127 -2.86 6.69 -8.58
CA VAL A 127 -2.58 6.79 -7.13
C VAL A 127 -3.34 7.96 -6.51
N SER A 128 -3.31 9.16 -7.12
CA SER A 128 -4.07 10.33 -6.64
C SER A 128 -5.56 10.01 -6.51
N SER A 129 -6.17 9.45 -7.57
CA SER A 129 -7.59 9.10 -7.55
C SER A 129 -7.95 8.03 -6.52
N PHE A 130 -7.01 7.12 -6.22
CA PHE A 130 -7.18 6.10 -5.18
C PHE A 130 -7.23 6.75 -3.79
N TYR A 131 -6.31 7.68 -3.51
CA TYR A 131 -6.28 8.40 -2.24
C TYR A 131 -7.46 9.36 -2.09
N GLU A 132 -7.86 10.07 -3.15
CA GLU A 132 -9.05 10.91 -3.16
C GLU A 132 -10.32 10.11 -2.84
N TYR A 133 -10.42 8.86 -3.31
CA TYR A 133 -11.55 8.01 -3.01
C TYR A 133 -11.55 7.51 -1.55
N TRP A 134 -10.37 7.20 -1.00
CA TRP A 134 -10.25 6.65 0.35
C TRP A 134 -9.94 7.69 1.43
N ASP A 135 -9.95 8.99 1.10
CA ASP A 135 -9.54 10.09 1.98
C ASP A 135 -10.27 10.06 3.33
N ASP A 136 -11.61 10.02 3.31
CA ASP A 136 -12.43 9.95 4.54
C ASP A 136 -12.14 8.69 5.37
N THR A 137 -11.80 7.56 4.72
CA THR A 137 -11.45 6.32 5.42
C THR A 137 -10.07 6.40 6.07
N LEU A 138 -9.10 7.01 5.38
CA LEU A 138 -7.76 7.25 5.88
C LEU A 138 -7.76 8.28 7.02
N GLU A 139 -8.61 9.32 6.93
CA GLU A 139 -8.84 10.26 8.03
C GLU A 139 -9.47 9.54 9.25
N GLU A 140 -10.49 8.70 9.05
CA GLU A 140 -11.10 7.92 10.14
C GLU A 140 -10.08 6.97 10.81
N LEU A 141 -9.20 6.34 10.03
CA LEU A 141 -8.09 5.53 10.56
C LEU A 141 -7.14 6.36 11.42
N TYR A 142 -6.75 7.54 10.93
CA TYR A 142 -5.86 8.45 11.66
C TYR A 142 -6.51 8.96 12.96
N LEU A 143 -7.79 9.35 12.91
CA LEU A 143 -8.56 9.75 14.10
C LEU A 143 -8.78 8.58 15.09
N THR A 144 -8.75 7.35 14.58
CA THR A 144 -8.85 6.13 15.37
C THR A 144 -7.56 5.82 16.11
N ASP A 145 -6.40 6.15 15.54
CA ASP A 145 -5.10 6.14 16.23
C ASP A 145 -4.91 7.36 17.14
N GLN A 146 -5.63 7.38 18.26
CA GLN A 146 -5.44 8.39 19.32
C GLN A 146 -4.19 8.12 20.18
N THR A 147 -3.43 7.07 19.86
CA THR A 147 -2.31 6.63 20.70
C THR A 147 -1.01 7.36 20.37
N GLY A 148 -0.90 7.91 19.15
CA GLY A 148 0.33 8.56 18.67
C GLY A 148 1.55 7.63 18.72
N LEU A 149 1.33 6.31 18.69
CA LEU A 149 2.38 5.32 18.88
C LEU A 149 3.00 4.95 17.52
N PRO A 150 4.25 5.35 17.25
CA PRO A 150 4.91 5.05 15.98
C PRO A 150 5.16 3.55 15.75
N SER A 151 5.01 2.69 16.77
CA SER A 151 5.43 1.28 16.66
C SER A 151 4.59 0.46 15.70
N TRP A 152 3.25 0.59 15.74
CA TRP A 152 2.38 -0.22 14.87
C TRP A 152 2.55 0.17 13.40
N TRP A 153 2.89 1.43 13.12
CA TRP A 153 3.15 1.90 11.78
C TRP A 153 4.38 1.24 11.16
N LEU A 154 5.44 1.11 11.97
CA LEU A 154 6.67 0.45 11.56
C LEU A 154 6.43 -1.04 11.31
N ASP A 155 5.69 -1.71 12.19
CA ASP A 155 5.30 -3.12 12.03
C ASP A 155 4.43 -3.31 10.77
N THR A 156 3.57 -2.34 10.44
CA THR A 156 2.73 -2.36 9.23
C THR A 156 3.58 -2.20 7.96
N LEU A 157 4.57 -1.32 7.96
CA LEU A 157 5.49 -1.14 6.83
C LEU A 157 6.37 -2.38 6.61
N ASP A 158 6.81 -3.03 7.69
CA ASP A 158 7.53 -4.30 7.61
C ASP A 158 6.65 -5.40 7.00
N ALA A 159 5.41 -5.54 7.48
CA ALA A 159 4.44 -6.49 6.93
C ALA A 159 4.10 -6.20 5.46
N LEU A 160 4.03 -4.92 5.08
CA LEU A 160 3.82 -4.50 3.70
C LEU A 160 5.01 -4.95 2.84
N CYS A 161 6.24 -4.69 3.27
CA CYS A 161 7.43 -5.11 2.51
C CYS A 161 7.57 -6.63 2.38
N GLU A 162 7.21 -7.38 3.42
CA GLU A 162 7.15 -8.84 3.34
C GLU A 162 6.13 -9.29 2.29
N TYR A 163 4.93 -8.71 2.31
CA TYR A 163 3.88 -8.97 1.32
C TYR A 163 4.35 -8.71 -0.12
N CYS A 164 5.02 -7.57 -0.37
CA CYS A 164 5.51 -7.23 -1.70
C CYS A 164 6.65 -8.14 -2.16
N SER A 165 7.47 -8.64 -1.24
CA SER A 165 8.57 -9.57 -1.55
C SER A 165 8.07 -10.96 -1.94
N GLN A 166 6.96 -11.42 -1.35
CA GLN A 166 6.39 -12.74 -1.62
C GLN A 166 5.67 -12.84 -2.97
N ARG A 167 5.18 -11.71 -3.53
CA ARG A 167 4.36 -11.71 -4.77
C ARG A 167 5.07 -11.23 -6.04
N GLY A 168 6.38 -10.98 -6.02
CA GLY A 168 7.19 -10.72 -7.22
C GLY A 168 7.45 -9.24 -7.54
N GLY A 169 8.27 -8.98 -8.58
CA GLY A 169 8.87 -7.67 -8.87
C GLY A 169 7.89 -6.56 -9.28
N ASP A 170 6.74 -6.91 -9.86
CA ASP A 170 5.69 -5.98 -10.29
C ASP A 170 4.67 -5.65 -9.17
N LEU A 171 4.87 -6.17 -7.96
CA LEU A 171 4.15 -5.70 -6.77
C LEU A 171 5.03 -4.79 -5.93
N HIS A 172 6.35 -4.96 -5.99
CA HIS A 172 7.29 -4.14 -5.23
C HIS A 172 7.23 -2.65 -5.61
N LYS A 173 7.22 -2.31 -6.91
CA LYS A 173 7.20 -0.90 -7.35
C LYS A 173 5.86 -0.22 -6.98
N GLU A 174 4.78 -0.98 -7.05
CA GLU A 174 3.40 -0.57 -6.80
C GLU A 174 3.19 -0.32 -5.31
N CYS A 175 3.75 -1.18 -4.46
CA CYS A 175 3.83 -0.93 -3.03
C CYS A 175 4.60 0.36 -2.71
N CYS A 176 5.72 0.63 -3.38
CA CYS A 176 6.45 1.89 -3.19
C CYS A 176 5.60 3.11 -3.60
N LEU A 177 4.79 3.00 -4.66
CA LEU A 177 3.85 4.05 -5.07
C LEU A 177 2.74 4.27 -4.03
N PHE A 178 2.25 3.19 -3.42
CA PHE A 178 1.31 3.29 -2.30
C PHE A 178 1.93 4.03 -1.11
N ILE A 179 3.11 3.63 -0.64
CA ILE A 179 3.82 4.29 0.48
C ILE A 179 4.09 5.77 0.16
N TRP A 180 4.48 6.07 -1.08
CA TRP A 180 4.66 7.45 -1.53
C TRP A 180 3.36 8.25 -1.44
N GLY A 181 2.23 7.65 -1.81
CA GLY A 181 0.92 8.28 -1.67
C GLY A 181 0.53 8.55 -0.21
N MET A 182 0.81 7.62 0.72
CA MET A 182 0.61 7.85 2.16
C MET A 182 1.40 9.06 2.65
N TYR A 183 2.66 9.18 2.20
CA TYR A 183 3.52 10.31 2.53
C TYR A 183 3.06 11.62 1.89
N ALA A 184 2.65 11.57 0.62
CA ALA A 184 2.23 12.75 -0.14
C ALA A 184 0.91 13.36 0.35
N ASN A 185 0.07 12.56 1.01
CA ASN A 185 -1.21 12.99 1.60
C ASN A 185 -1.13 13.14 3.14
N ASP A 186 0.08 13.28 3.70
CA ASP A 186 0.32 13.52 5.14
C ASP A 186 -0.19 12.43 6.12
N PHE A 187 -0.56 11.24 5.63
CA PHE A 187 -0.95 10.09 6.47
C PHE A 187 0.25 9.34 7.06
N LEU A 188 1.42 9.43 6.40
CA LEU A 188 2.68 8.89 6.87
C LEU A 188 3.69 10.02 7.06
N SER A 189 4.17 10.22 8.29
CA SER A 189 5.13 11.29 8.57
C SER A 189 6.51 10.97 8.02
N ARG A 190 7.33 12.02 7.83
CA ARG A 190 8.73 11.85 7.47
C ARG A 190 9.51 11.12 8.56
N GLU A 191 9.21 11.37 9.84
CA GLU A 191 9.87 10.69 10.95
C GLU A 191 9.58 9.19 10.94
N ASP A 192 8.33 8.78 10.69
CA ASP A 192 7.95 7.37 10.63
C ASP A 192 8.62 6.65 9.47
N LEU A 193 8.64 7.27 8.29
CA LEU A 193 9.30 6.70 7.11
C LEU A 193 10.81 6.54 7.33
N LEU A 194 11.48 7.51 7.96
CA LEU A 194 12.91 7.41 8.30
C LEU A 194 13.16 6.39 9.41
N GLY A 195 12.27 6.34 10.41
CA GLY A 195 12.31 5.38 11.49
C GLY A 195 12.23 3.95 10.96
N TRP A 196 11.33 3.70 10.01
CA TRP A 196 11.21 2.43 9.31
C TRP A 196 12.45 2.11 8.47
N TRP A 197 12.87 3.04 7.61
CA TRP A 197 14.03 2.84 6.74
C TRP A 197 15.31 2.53 7.52
N SER A 198 15.47 3.10 8.72
CA SER A 198 16.63 2.84 9.59
C SER A 198 16.67 1.42 10.17
N ARG A 199 15.56 0.68 10.14
CA ARG A 199 15.43 -0.69 10.65
C ARG A 199 15.48 -1.75 9.54
N ALA A 200 15.24 -1.36 8.30
CA ALA A 200 15.30 -2.27 7.16
C ALA A 200 16.70 -2.92 7.06
N PRO A 201 16.80 -4.25 6.94
CA PRO A 201 18.08 -4.91 6.73
C PRO A 201 18.67 -4.46 5.38
N GLY A 202 19.92 -4.00 5.41
CA GLY A 202 20.67 -3.54 4.23
C GLY A 202 21.20 -4.66 3.35
#